data_AF-A0A212EIR3-F1
#
_entry.id   AF-A0A212EIR3-F1
#
_cell.length_a   1.000
_cell.length_b   1.000
_cell.length_c   1.000
_cell.angle_alpha   90.00
_cell.angle_beta   90.00
_cell.angle_gamma   90.00
#
_symmetry.space_group_name_H-M   'P 1'
#
loop_
_entity.id
_entity.type
_entity.pdbx_description
1 polymer ?
#
loop_
_entity_poly.entity_id
_entity_poly.type
_entity_poly.pdbx_seq_one_letter_code
_entity_poly.pdbx_strand_id
1 'polypeptide(L)'
;MSNNLVKEWSEFNKLQELQNLDDLLFVGNPLYDACELEVWRSEAARRLPVLKKLDGENVLRDDGPPLIVADIEVYNYERPK
;
A
#
# COMPACT_ATOMS: atom_id res chain seq x y z
N MET A 1 4.30 -1.26 -10.22
CA MET A 1 4.44 -2.52 -11.00
C MET A 1 3.07 -2.99 -11.48
N SER A 2 2.31 -2.14 -12.18
CA SER A 2 0.99 -2.52 -12.72
C SER A 2 1.12 -3.18 -14.10
N ASN A 3 0.13 -3.97 -14.50
CA ASN A 3 0.07 -4.63 -15.82
C ASN A 3 1.27 -5.56 -16.12
N ASN A 4 1.78 -6.26 -15.11
CA ASN A 4 2.80 -7.27 -15.29
C ASN A 4 2.19 -8.67 -15.23
N LEU A 5 2.98 -9.68 -15.59
CA LEU A 5 2.56 -11.09 -15.53
C LEU A 5 2.95 -11.74 -14.20
N VAL A 6 2.96 -10.97 -13.10
CA VAL A 6 3.32 -11.52 -11.79
C VAL A 6 2.19 -12.40 -11.28
N LYS A 7 2.50 -13.68 -11.13
CA LYS A 7 1.55 -14.71 -10.66
C LYS A 7 1.95 -15.33 -9.33
N GLU A 8 3.15 -15.00 -8.85
CA GLU A 8 3.74 -15.61 -7.66
C GLU A 8 4.20 -14.55 -6.66
N TRP A 9 4.06 -14.89 -5.38
CA TRP A 9 4.59 -14.09 -4.28
C TRP A 9 6.13 -13.98 -4.28
N SER A 10 6.83 -14.87 -4.99
CA SER A 10 8.28 -14.84 -5.16
C SER A 10 8.77 -13.51 -5.73
N GLU A 11 8.10 -13.00 -6.76
CA GLU A 11 8.41 -11.69 -7.36
C GLU A 11 8.04 -10.53 -6.41
N PHE A 12 6.97 -10.69 -5.64
CA PHE A 12 6.55 -9.70 -4.65
C PHE A 12 7.54 -9.60 -3.49
N ASN A 13 8.11 -10.73 -3.05
CA ASN A 13 9.12 -10.76 -1.99
C ASN A 13 10.40 -10.02 -2.41
N LYS A 14 10.76 -9.99 -3.70
CA LYS A 14 11.91 -9.20 -4.17
C LYS A 14 11.74 -7.71 -3.91
N LEU A 15 10.50 -7.21 -3.83
CA LEU A 15 10.22 -5.82 -3.49
C LEU A 15 10.57 -5.50 -2.03
N GLN A 16 10.70 -6.50 -1.15
CA GLN A 16 11.14 -6.29 0.24
C GLN A 16 12.59 -5.81 0.34
N GLU A 17 13.41 -6.13 -0.66
CA GLU A 17 14.80 -5.66 -0.74
C GLU A 17 14.86 -4.15 -1.06
N LEU A 18 13.77 -3.58 -1.57
CA LEU A 18 13.65 -2.15 -1.89
C LEU A 18 13.18 -1.36 -0.67
N GLN A 19 14.12 -1.00 0.19
CA GLN A 19 13.87 -0.23 1.42
C GLN A 19 13.31 1.18 1.16
N ASN A 20 13.47 1.70 -0.07
CA ASN A 20 13.03 3.03 -0.49
C ASN A 20 11.70 2.99 -1.26
N LEU A 21 11.00 1.85 -1.25
CA LEU A 21 9.74 1.70 -1.96
C LEU A 21 8.59 2.29 -1.14
N ASP A 22 8.25 3.55 -1.43
CA ASP A 22 7.13 4.24 -0.78
C ASP A 22 5.77 3.94 -1.42
N ASP A 23 5.71 3.76 -2.74
CA ASP A 23 4.47 3.59 -3.50
C ASP A 23 4.56 2.38 -4.45
N LEU A 24 3.54 1.52 -4.39
CA LEU A 24 3.42 0.34 -5.22
C LEU A 24 1.98 0.18 -5.74
N LEU A 25 1.84 0.33 -7.05
CA LEU A 25 0.66 -0.09 -7.80
C LEU A 25 0.86 -1.50 -8.34
N PHE A 26 0.01 -2.45 -7.96
CA PHE A 26 0.06 -3.85 -8.37
C PHE A 26 -1.18 -4.31 -9.17
N VAL A 27 -2.12 -3.40 -9.38
CA VAL A 27 -3.30 -3.60 -10.24
C VAL A 27 -2.91 -4.14 -11.63
N GLY A 28 -3.68 -5.10 -12.14
CA GLY A 28 -3.50 -5.70 -13.46
C GLY A 28 -2.46 -6.82 -13.50
N ASN A 29 -2.10 -7.40 -12.35
CA ASN A 29 -1.31 -8.63 -12.27
C ASN A 29 -2.22 -9.84 -12.00
N PRO A 30 -1.96 -11.02 -12.58
CA PRO A 30 -2.74 -12.23 -12.30
C PRO A 30 -2.79 -12.60 -10.81
N LEU A 31 -1.72 -12.32 -10.05
CA LEU A 31 -1.69 -12.51 -8.59
C LEU A 31 -2.71 -11.61 -7.86
N TYR A 32 -2.91 -10.39 -8.36
CA TYR A 32 -3.89 -9.45 -7.82
C TYR A 32 -5.32 -9.93 -8.08
N ASP A 33 -5.60 -10.42 -9.30
CA ASP A 33 -6.92 -10.94 -9.66
C ASP A 33 -7.23 -12.32 -9.04
N ALA A 34 -6.19 -13.10 -8.71
CA ALA A 34 -6.34 -14.43 -8.12
C ALA A 34 -6.68 -14.42 -6.62
N CYS A 35 -6.49 -13.29 -5.94
CA CYS A 35 -6.81 -13.12 -4.52
C CYS A 35 -7.89 -12.05 -4.35
N GLU A 36 -8.69 -12.16 -3.28
CA GLU A 36 -9.61 -11.08 -2.93
C GLU A 36 -8.82 -9.82 -2.54
N LEU A 37 -9.37 -8.64 -2.86
CA LEU A 37 -8.74 -7.34 -2.62
C LEU A 37 -8.30 -7.15 -1.17
N GLU A 38 -9.11 -7.65 -0.22
CA GLU A 38 -8.88 -7.55 1.23
C GLU A 38 -7.71 -8.44 1.68
N VAL A 39 -7.66 -9.68 1.16
CA VAL A 39 -6.57 -10.63 1.39
C VAL A 39 -5.29 -10.10 0.75
N TRP A 40 -5.37 -9.66 -0.50
CA TRP A 40 -4.27 -9.05 -1.23
C TRP A 40 -3.61 -7.93 -0.41
N ARG A 41 -4.41 -6.98 0.08
CA ARG A 41 -3.92 -5.86 0.90
C ARG A 41 -3.26 -6.34 2.18
N SER A 42 -3.89 -7.27 2.88
CA SER A 42 -3.37 -7.82 4.13
C SER A 42 -2.03 -8.52 3.93
N GLU A 43 -1.92 -9.31 2.86
CA GLU A 43 -0.73 -10.06 2.49
C GLU A 43 0.39 -9.18 1.93
N ALA A 44 0.05 -8.18 1.12
CA ALA A 44 0.98 -7.18 0.59
C ALA A 44 1.53 -6.28 1.70
N ALA A 45 0.66 -5.80 2.60
CA ALA A 45 1.08 -5.04 3.76
C ALA A 45 1.92 -5.88 4.71
N ARG A 46 1.57 -7.15 4.97
CA ARG A 46 2.41 -8.00 5.82
C ARG A 46 3.80 -8.22 5.21
N ARG A 47 3.88 -8.41 3.89
CA ARG A 47 5.15 -8.64 3.19
C ARG A 47 5.98 -7.37 3.03
N LEU A 48 5.40 -6.20 2.76
CA LEU A 48 6.15 -4.96 2.51
C LEU A 48 5.99 -3.95 3.65
N PRO A 49 6.60 -4.17 4.83
CA PRO A 49 6.44 -3.29 5.99
C PRO A 49 6.82 -1.84 5.73
N VAL A 50 7.74 -1.60 4.80
CA VAL A 50 8.24 -0.26 4.44
C VAL A 50 7.33 0.51 3.47
N LEU A 51 6.32 -0.15 2.89
CA LEU A 51 5.45 0.45 1.89
C LEU A 51 4.42 1.41 2.52
N LYS A 52 4.35 2.64 2.01
CA LYS A 52 3.39 3.68 2.46
C LYS A 52 2.10 3.68 1.65
N LYS A 53 2.16 3.38 0.35
CA LYS A 53 1.00 3.35 -0.55
C LYS A 53 0.94 2.05 -1.32
N LEU A 54 -0.23 1.40 -1.27
CA LEU A 54 -0.53 0.19 -2.01
C LEU A 54 -1.81 0.41 -2.82
N ASP A 55 -1.70 0.24 -4.13
CA ASP A 55 -2.82 0.36 -5.08
C ASP A 55 -3.57 1.70 -5.02
N GLY A 56 -2.83 2.78 -4.72
CA GLY A 56 -3.39 4.13 -4.57
C GLY A 56 -4.02 4.40 -3.20
N GLU A 57 -4.08 3.39 -2.31
CA GLU A 57 -4.51 3.57 -0.92
C GLU A 57 -3.31 3.67 0.02
N ASN A 58 -3.39 4.58 0.98
CA ASN A 58 -2.37 4.67 2.02
C ASN A 58 -2.46 3.43 2.90
N VAL A 59 -1.37 2.67 2.97
CA VAL A 59 -1.23 1.58 3.93
C VAL A 59 -1.05 2.24 5.29
N LEU A 60 -2.17 2.50 5.97
CA LEU A 60 -2.18 2.96 7.35
C LEU A 60 -1.50 1.89 8.21
N ARG A 61 -0.24 2.14 8.55
CA ARG A 61 0.47 1.41 9.59
C ARG A 61 0.54 2.28 10.82
N ASP A 62 0.27 1.66 11.96
CA ASP A 62 0.49 2.22 13.30
C ASP A 62 1.96 2.66 13.56
N ASP A 63 2.90 2.37 12.64
CA ASP A 63 4.30 2.83 12.69
C ASP A 63 4.53 4.25 12.13
N GLY A 64 3.50 4.90 11.58
CA GLY A 64 3.54 6.36 11.42
C GLY A 64 3.41 7.03 12.79
N PRO A 65 4.04 8.21 13.04
CA PRO A 65 3.71 8.98 14.22
C PRO A 65 2.19 9.05 14.29
N PRO A 66 1.57 8.72 15.45
CA PRO A 66 0.12 8.71 15.55
C PRO A 66 -0.33 10.03 15.00
N LEU A 67 -1.22 10.01 14.01
CA LEU A 67 -1.84 11.23 13.50
C LEU A 67 -2.45 11.88 14.73
N ILE A 68 -1.73 12.83 15.31
CA ILE A 68 -2.21 13.59 16.43
C ILE A 68 -3.45 14.26 15.88
N VAL A 69 -4.48 14.31 16.70
CA VAL A 69 -5.81 14.80 16.34
C VAL A 69 -5.77 16.20 15.65
N ALA A 70 -4.65 16.92 15.80
CA ALA A 70 -4.31 18.14 15.07
C ALA A 70 -4.32 18.03 13.53
N ASP A 71 -3.91 16.91 12.92
CA ASP A 71 -3.90 16.78 11.44
C ASP A 71 -5.31 16.57 10.84
N ILE A 72 -6.26 16.07 11.65
CA ILE A 72 -7.66 15.92 11.25
C ILE A 72 -8.37 17.29 11.20
N GLU A 73 -7.98 18.23 12.07
CA GLU A 73 -8.56 19.59 12.07
C GLU A 73 -8.10 20.41 10.86
N VAL A 74 -6.87 20.24 10.40
CA VAL A 74 -6.35 20.93 9.20
C VAL A 74 -7.09 20.46 7.94
N TYR A 75 -7.34 19.16 7.80
CA TYR A 75 -8.04 18.61 6.62
C TYR A 75 -9.52 19.05 6.54
N ASN A 76 -10.14 19.38 7.67
CA ASN A 76 -11.52 19.89 7.72
C ASN A 76 -11.60 21.41 7.57
N TYR A 77 -10.50 22.15 7.76
CA TYR A 77 -10.50 23.62 7.68
C TYR A 77 -10.17 24.16 6.27
N GLU A 78 -9.49 23.38 5.42
CA GLU A 78 -9.11 23.82 4.07
C GLU A 78 -10.18 23.57 2.98
N ARG A 79 -11.39 23.12 3.34
CA ARG A 79 -12.54 23.21 2.42
C ARG A 79 -13.21 24.59 2.57
N PRO A 80 -12.93 25.58 1.69
CA PRO A 80 -13.84 26.70 1.57
C PRO A 80 -15.21 26.20 1.10
N LYS A 81 -16.27 26.74 1.71
CA LYS A 81 -17.66 26.45 1.35
C LYS A 81 -17.98 26.85 -0.09
#